data_AF-A0A354IQ32-F1
#
_entry.id   AF-A0A354IQ32-F1
#
_cell.length_a   1.000
_cell.length_b   1.000
_cell.length_c   1.000
_cell.angle_alpha   90.00
_cell.angle_beta   90.00
_cell.angle_gamma   90.00
#
_symmetry.space_group_name_H-M   'P 1'
#
loop_
_entity.id
_entity.type
_entity.pdbx_description
1 polymer ?
#
loop_
_entity_poly.entity_id
_entity_poly.type
_entity_poly.pdbx_seq_one_letter_code
_entity_poly.pdbx_strand_id
1 'polypeptide(L)'
;MQSSHSSTTYGGAGAAPVTAPHSGARNINARDAHISPGEIAVGVVIGRASEYFDFFVYAIASVLVFPAVFFPWADRLEGTLYSFTIFAFAFIARPLGTVIFMAIQQRFSREIKLTIALFLLGTATVTISFLPTYAQIGSTSIVLLALMRIAQGVAQGGSWDGLPSLLALNAPEHKRGWYAMLGQLAAPLGFLIAAGLFAYLLDNLQTDDFLVWGWRFPFFVAFAINVVALFARLRLVSTTEYSHLLDSHELDPAPVGELVSKQGSNIVIGALAALASYALFHLVTVFPLSWIQLYDT
;
A
#
# COMPACT_ATOMS: atom_id res chain seq x y z
N MET A 1 43.94 -23.11 59.65
CA MET A 1 45.39 -22.92 59.43
C MET A 1 45.79 -23.86 58.29
N GLN A 2 46.03 -23.33 57.09
CA GLN A 2 47.38 -23.18 56.49
C GLN A 2 48.07 -24.55 56.29
N SER A 3 48.63 -24.94 55.14
CA SER A 3 48.99 -24.22 53.92
C SER A 3 49.67 -25.22 52.95
N SER A 4 49.34 -25.12 51.65
CA SER A 4 50.18 -25.19 50.43
C SER A 4 51.50 -25.99 50.35
N HIS A 5 51.70 -26.69 49.21
CA HIS A 5 52.89 -26.65 48.32
C HIS A 5 52.49 -27.37 46.99
N SER A 6 52.31 -26.74 45.82
CA SER A 6 53.19 -26.01 44.88
C SER A 6 54.18 -26.87 44.08
N SER A 7 53.95 -27.04 42.76
CA SER A 7 54.95 -27.18 41.66
C SER A 7 54.21 -27.58 40.36
N THR A 8 54.55 -27.22 39.12
CA THR A 8 55.42 -26.20 38.49
C THR A 8 54.99 -26.17 37.02
N THR A 9 55.09 -25.01 36.38
CA THR A 9 54.70 -24.74 35.00
C THR A 9 55.82 -25.04 33.97
N TYR A 10 55.38 -25.31 32.72
CA TYR A 10 56.02 -25.08 31.39
C TYR A 10 56.95 -26.11 30.74
N GLY A 11 56.54 -26.56 29.54
CA GLY A 11 57.37 -26.52 28.33
C GLY A 11 57.23 -27.70 27.35
N GLY A 12 56.63 -27.49 26.16
CA GLY A 12 56.76 -28.43 25.03
C GLY A 12 55.75 -28.27 23.90
N ALA A 13 56.17 -27.63 22.80
CA ALA A 13 55.44 -27.22 21.61
C ALA A 13 54.60 -28.30 20.87
N GLY A 14 53.46 -27.89 20.28
CA GLY A 14 52.83 -28.61 19.18
C GLY A 14 51.37 -28.21 18.88
N ALA A 15 51.16 -27.59 17.71
CA ALA A 15 49.90 -27.35 17.00
C ALA A 15 49.00 -26.18 17.49
N ALA A 16 49.09 -25.06 16.77
CA ALA A 16 48.03 -24.05 16.70
C ALA A 16 46.81 -24.64 15.96
N PRO A 17 45.58 -24.52 16.48
CA PRO A 17 44.39 -24.85 15.70
C PRO A 17 44.16 -23.78 14.63
N VAL A 18 43.99 -24.26 13.40
CA VAL A 18 43.65 -23.51 12.20
C VAL A 18 42.38 -22.68 12.45
N THR A 19 42.50 -21.35 12.45
CA THR A 19 41.36 -20.44 12.40
C THR A 19 40.79 -20.44 10.98
N ALA A 20 39.62 -21.06 10.81
CA ALA A 20 38.83 -20.88 9.59
C ALA A 20 38.30 -19.43 9.54
N PRO A 21 38.45 -18.71 8.43
CA PRO A 21 37.89 -17.37 8.27
C PRO A 21 36.42 -17.45 7.88
N HIS A 22 35.67 -16.38 8.20
CA HIS A 22 34.29 -16.07 7.80
C HIS A 22 33.15 -16.52 8.73
N SER A 23 32.98 -15.77 9.82
CA SER A 23 31.64 -15.53 10.41
C SER A 23 31.49 -14.06 10.82
N GLY A 24 31.87 -13.13 9.93
CA GLY A 24 31.74 -11.68 10.15
C GLY A 24 30.41 -11.06 9.69
N ALA A 25 29.62 -11.78 8.87
CA ALA A 25 28.42 -11.22 8.25
C ALA A 25 27.08 -11.60 8.94
N ARG A 26 27.11 -12.47 9.96
CA ARG A 26 25.90 -13.00 10.62
C ARG A 26 25.48 -12.28 11.89
N ASN A 27 26.28 -11.32 12.39
CA ASN A 27 26.08 -10.68 13.70
C ASN A 27 25.57 -9.23 13.67
N ILE A 28 25.14 -8.72 12.52
CA ILE A 28 24.62 -7.33 12.44
C ILE A 28 23.10 -7.26 12.72
N ASN A 29 22.39 -8.40 12.70
CA ASN A 29 20.94 -8.45 12.88
C ASN A 29 20.47 -9.11 14.19
N ALA A 30 21.39 -9.57 15.06
CA ALA A 30 21.03 -10.13 16.37
C ALA A 30 21.04 -9.04 17.46
N ARG A 31 20.37 -7.92 17.21
CA ARG A 31 19.89 -7.08 18.30
C ARG A 31 18.47 -7.54 18.59
N ASP A 32 18.30 -8.16 19.75
CA ASP A 32 17.02 -8.35 20.45
C ASP A 32 16.33 -6.99 20.61
N ALA A 33 15.75 -6.47 19.54
CA ALA A 33 14.89 -5.31 19.58
C ALA A 33 13.51 -5.84 19.94
N HIS A 34 13.17 -5.78 21.22
CA HIS A 34 11.81 -5.91 21.71
C HIS A 34 10.98 -4.82 21.02
N ILE A 35 10.47 -5.08 19.80
CA ILE A 35 9.78 -4.08 18.99
C ILE A 35 8.58 -3.64 19.82
N SER A 36 8.55 -2.37 20.21
CA SER A 36 7.47 -1.89 21.05
C SER A 36 6.17 -1.93 20.25
N PRO A 37 5.03 -2.34 20.85
CA PRO A 37 3.74 -2.33 20.14
C PRO A 37 3.38 -0.98 19.51
N GLY A 38 3.94 0.12 20.05
CA GLY A 38 3.81 1.48 19.49
C GLY A 38 4.55 1.68 18.17
N GLU A 39 5.77 1.15 18.01
CA GLU A 39 6.53 1.26 16.76
C GLU A 39 5.87 0.47 15.62
N ILE A 40 5.33 -0.72 15.94
CA ILE A 40 4.53 -1.52 14.99
C ILE A 40 3.29 -0.74 14.58
N ALA A 41 2.57 -0.15 15.55
CA ALA A 41 1.36 0.60 15.29
C ALA A 41 1.61 1.84 14.41
N VAL A 42 2.68 2.60 14.67
CA VAL A 42 3.09 3.74 13.84
C VAL A 42 3.46 3.28 12.43
N GLY A 43 4.22 2.20 12.29
CA GLY A 43 4.57 1.63 10.98
C GLY A 43 3.35 1.23 10.15
N VAL A 44 2.36 0.59 10.78
CA VAL A 44 1.09 0.24 10.14
C VAL A 44 0.29 1.48 9.73
N VAL A 45 0.19 2.48 10.61
CA VAL A 45 -0.53 3.73 10.30
C VAL A 45 0.11 4.46 9.14
N ILE A 46 1.45 4.62 9.14
CA ILE A 46 2.18 5.27 8.05
C ILE A 46 2.01 4.50 6.74
N GLY A 47 2.19 3.17 6.77
CA GLY A 47 2.05 2.32 5.60
C GLY A 47 0.63 2.26 5.04
N ARG A 48 -0.39 2.48 5.87
CA ARG A 48 -1.78 2.62 5.41
C ARG A 48 -2.09 4.04 4.94
N ALA A 49 -1.53 5.05 5.60
CA ALA A 49 -1.71 6.44 5.23
C ALA A 49 -1.07 6.72 3.86
N SER A 50 0.06 6.10 3.56
CA SER A 50 0.70 6.18 2.24
C SER A 50 -0.17 5.59 1.12
N GLU A 51 -0.80 4.44 1.35
CA GLU A 51 -1.72 3.85 0.37
C GLU A 51 -2.95 4.73 0.15
N TYR A 52 -3.50 5.32 1.23
CA TYR A 52 -4.62 6.26 1.11
C TYR A 52 -4.20 7.56 0.44
N PHE A 53 -2.99 8.05 0.69
CA PHE A 53 -2.45 9.23 0.03
C PHE A 53 -2.41 9.04 -1.49
N ASP A 54 -1.79 7.97 -2.01
CA ASP A 54 -1.75 7.68 -3.45
C ASP A 54 -3.16 7.57 -4.04
N PHE A 55 -4.04 6.86 -3.32
CA PHE A 55 -5.43 6.71 -3.70
C PHE A 55 -6.17 8.07 -3.79
N PHE A 56 -6.00 8.96 -2.81
CA PHE A 56 -6.64 10.26 -2.77
C PHE A 56 -6.03 11.26 -3.74
N VAL A 57 -4.73 11.17 -4.01
CA VAL A 57 -4.08 11.95 -5.07
C VAL A 57 -4.78 11.71 -6.41
N TYR A 58 -5.02 10.44 -6.75
CA TYR A 58 -5.78 10.10 -7.95
C TYR A 58 -7.23 10.62 -7.87
N ALA A 59 -7.91 10.42 -6.74
CA ALA A 59 -9.32 10.83 -6.58
C ALA A 59 -9.50 12.34 -6.78
N ILE A 60 -8.65 13.16 -6.17
CA ILE A 60 -8.68 14.62 -6.29
C ILE A 60 -8.33 15.04 -7.73
N ALA A 61 -7.30 14.43 -8.34
CA ALA A 61 -6.94 14.71 -9.74
C ALA A 61 -8.08 14.34 -10.72
N SER A 62 -8.84 13.28 -10.43
CA SER A 62 -9.99 12.87 -11.26
C SER A 62 -11.13 13.87 -11.29
N VAL A 63 -11.19 14.74 -10.29
CA VAL A 63 -12.16 15.84 -10.21
C VAL A 63 -11.55 17.11 -10.80
N LEU A 64 -10.38 17.51 -10.32
CA LEU A 64 -9.80 18.80 -10.64
C LEU A 64 -9.17 18.90 -12.04
N VAL A 65 -8.64 17.80 -12.57
CA VAL A 65 -7.70 17.83 -13.70
C VAL A 65 -8.19 16.97 -14.86
N PHE A 66 -8.58 15.73 -14.60
CA PHE A 66 -8.85 14.77 -15.67
C PHE A 66 -9.99 15.18 -16.62
N PRO A 67 -11.08 15.83 -16.17
CA PRO A 67 -12.12 16.32 -17.07
C PRO A 67 -11.56 17.26 -18.14
N ALA A 68 -10.65 18.17 -17.76
CA ALA A 68 -10.03 19.12 -18.69
C ALA A 68 -8.88 18.50 -19.52
N VAL A 69 -8.07 17.62 -18.93
CA VAL A 69 -6.83 17.13 -19.54
C VAL A 69 -7.04 15.89 -20.43
N PHE A 70 -7.95 14.99 -20.04
CA PHE A 70 -8.21 13.73 -20.73
C PHE A 70 -9.52 13.72 -21.52
N PHE A 71 -10.48 14.58 -21.16
CA PHE A 71 -11.80 14.66 -21.81
C PHE A 71 -12.14 16.07 -22.32
N PRO A 72 -11.24 16.77 -23.05
CA PRO A 72 -11.46 18.16 -23.46
C PRO A 72 -12.63 18.36 -24.44
N TRP A 73 -13.14 17.28 -25.01
CA TRP A 73 -14.26 17.25 -25.96
C TRP A 73 -15.62 17.03 -25.31
N ALA A 74 -15.64 16.67 -24.02
CA ALA A 74 -16.86 16.43 -23.26
C ALA A 74 -17.22 17.68 -22.45
N ASP A 75 -18.51 17.90 -22.22
CA ASP A 75 -18.94 18.93 -21.26
C ASP A 75 -18.42 18.59 -19.86
N ARG A 76 -18.28 19.61 -19.01
CA ARG A 76 -17.64 19.48 -17.68
C ARG A 76 -18.25 18.36 -16.83
N LEU A 77 -19.57 18.20 -16.88
CA LEU A 77 -20.29 17.13 -16.19
C LEU A 77 -19.91 15.75 -16.74
N GLU A 78 -19.97 15.58 -18.06
CA GLU A 78 -19.65 14.31 -18.72
C GLU A 78 -18.18 13.92 -18.52
N GLY A 79 -17.24 14.87 -18.65
CA GLY A 79 -15.82 14.64 -18.39
C GLY A 79 -15.54 14.19 -16.96
N THR A 80 -16.30 14.71 -15.99
CA THR A 80 -16.23 14.29 -14.58
C THR A 80 -16.76 12.87 -14.40
N LEU A 81 -17.89 12.54 -15.03
CA LEU A 81 -18.46 11.19 -15.00
C LEU A 81 -17.54 10.15 -15.66
N TYR A 82 -16.87 10.49 -16.76
CA TYR A 82 -15.87 9.63 -17.39
C TYR A 82 -14.65 9.43 -16.49
N SER A 83 -14.18 10.48 -15.83
CA SER A 83 -13.08 10.40 -14.87
C SER A 83 -13.43 9.49 -13.68
N PHE A 84 -14.66 9.58 -13.16
CA PHE A 84 -15.18 8.67 -12.14
C PHE A 84 -15.36 7.24 -12.62
N THR A 85 -15.73 7.04 -13.89
CA THR A 85 -15.80 5.70 -14.49
C THR A 85 -14.43 5.03 -14.49
N ILE A 86 -13.39 5.74 -14.89
CA ILE A 86 -12.02 5.22 -14.82
C ILE A 86 -11.60 4.98 -13.37
N PHE A 87 -11.93 5.90 -12.46
CA PHE A 87 -11.67 5.72 -11.03
C PHE A 87 -12.29 4.43 -10.47
N ALA A 88 -13.52 4.11 -10.87
CA ALA A 88 -14.25 2.92 -10.48
C ALA A 88 -13.58 1.62 -10.97
N PHE A 89 -12.86 1.64 -12.09
CA PHE A 89 -12.15 0.45 -12.59
C PHE A 89 -11.13 -0.09 -11.58
N ALA A 90 -10.48 0.76 -10.78
CA ALA A 90 -9.60 0.26 -9.72
C ALA A 90 -10.34 -0.59 -8.68
N PHE A 91 -11.58 -0.23 -8.33
CA PHE A 91 -12.38 -0.99 -7.37
C PHE A 91 -12.83 -2.32 -7.95
N ILE A 92 -13.19 -2.36 -9.23
CA ILE A 92 -13.56 -3.59 -9.94
C ILE A 92 -12.33 -4.50 -10.08
N ALA A 93 -11.16 -3.93 -10.34
CA ALA A 93 -9.91 -4.65 -10.53
C ALA A 93 -9.36 -5.26 -9.23
N ARG A 94 -9.68 -4.69 -8.05
CA ARG A 94 -9.20 -5.18 -6.74
C ARG A 94 -9.58 -6.65 -6.46
N PRO A 95 -10.87 -7.07 -6.53
CA PRO A 95 -11.23 -8.48 -6.38
C PRO A 95 -10.49 -9.42 -7.34
N LEU A 96 -10.35 -9.02 -8.61
CA LEU A 96 -9.61 -9.79 -9.61
C LEU A 96 -8.13 -9.91 -9.21
N GLY A 97 -7.53 -8.81 -8.77
CA GLY A 97 -6.17 -8.79 -8.25
C GLY A 97 -6.01 -9.73 -7.05
N THR A 98 -6.92 -9.70 -6.09
CA THR A 98 -6.88 -10.60 -4.93
C THR A 98 -6.89 -12.07 -5.36
N VAL A 99 -7.74 -12.46 -6.31
CA VAL A 99 -7.80 -13.85 -6.82
C VAL A 99 -6.49 -14.23 -7.54
N ILE A 100 -6.00 -13.36 -8.43
CA ILE A 100 -4.74 -13.59 -9.18
C ILE A 100 -3.56 -13.75 -8.22
N PHE A 101 -3.41 -12.83 -7.27
CA PHE A 101 -2.30 -12.85 -6.33
C PHE A 101 -2.43 -13.96 -5.29
N MET A 102 -3.64 -14.42 -4.97
CA MET A 102 -3.85 -15.62 -4.15
C MET A 102 -3.32 -16.89 -4.85
N ALA A 103 -3.57 -17.02 -6.16
CA ALA A 103 -2.99 -18.12 -6.96
C ALA A 103 -1.45 -18.02 -7.05
N ILE A 104 -0.90 -16.80 -7.21
CA ILE A 104 0.56 -16.58 -7.20
C ILE A 104 1.16 -16.97 -5.85
N GLN A 105 0.50 -16.61 -4.74
CA GLN A 105 0.93 -16.98 -3.40
C GLN A 105 0.95 -18.49 -3.18
N GLN A 106 -0.08 -19.21 -3.66
CA GLN A 106 -0.15 -20.67 -3.55
C GLN A 106 0.96 -21.37 -4.34
N ARG A 107 1.38 -20.81 -5.49
CA ARG A 107 2.38 -21.44 -6.38
C ARG A 107 3.82 -21.07 -6.05
N PHE A 108 4.06 -19.85 -5.57
CA PHE A 108 5.40 -19.32 -5.36
C PHE A 108 5.67 -19.09 -3.87
N SER A 109 5.42 -17.88 -3.37
CA SER A 109 5.63 -17.48 -1.97
C SER A 109 4.96 -16.13 -1.69
N ARG A 110 4.70 -15.84 -0.41
CA ARG A 110 4.14 -14.54 0.04
C ARG A 110 5.04 -13.36 -0.35
N GLU A 111 6.35 -13.50 -0.23
CA GLU A 111 7.33 -12.47 -0.59
C GLU A 111 7.27 -12.11 -2.08
N ILE A 112 7.17 -13.12 -2.95
CA ILE A 112 7.05 -12.92 -4.40
C ILE A 112 5.73 -12.21 -4.74
N LYS A 113 4.61 -12.64 -4.12
CA LYS A 113 3.31 -11.95 -4.26
C LYS A 113 3.44 -10.46 -3.92
N LEU A 114 4.02 -10.14 -2.76
CA LEU A 114 4.09 -8.76 -2.27
C LEU A 114 5.02 -7.91 -3.13
N THR A 115 6.17 -8.46 -3.54
CA THR A 115 7.12 -7.79 -4.44
C THR A 115 6.46 -7.43 -5.76
N ILE A 116 5.80 -8.39 -6.42
CA ILE A 116 5.13 -8.15 -7.71
C ILE A 116 4.00 -7.12 -7.56
N ALA A 117 3.20 -7.21 -6.50
CA ALA A 117 2.11 -6.27 -6.26
C ALA A 117 2.63 -4.83 -6.07
N LEU A 118 3.62 -4.64 -5.22
CA LEU A 118 4.16 -3.31 -4.94
C LEU A 118 4.94 -2.72 -6.12
N PHE A 119 5.63 -3.56 -6.89
CA PHE A 119 6.29 -3.13 -8.12
C PHE A 119 5.27 -2.71 -9.19
N LEU A 120 4.19 -3.48 -9.35
CA LEU A 120 3.08 -3.13 -10.25
C LEU A 120 2.40 -1.82 -9.83
N LEU A 121 2.20 -1.61 -8.53
CA LEU A 121 1.65 -0.36 -7.99
C LEU A 121 2.56 0.83 -8.32
N GLY A 122 3.85 0.73 -7.96
CA GLY A 122 4.81 1.81 -8.16
C GLY A 122 5.01 2.15 -9.64
N THR A 123 5.12 1.13 -10.51
CA THR A 123 5.24 1.32 -11.96
C THR A 123 3.99 1.97 -12.55
N ALA A 124 2.78 1.55 -12.15
CA ALA A 124 1.56 2.19 -12.61
C ALA A 124 1.47 3.66 -12.16
N THR A 125 1.82 3.97 -10.91
CA THR A 125 1.80 5.36 -10.39
C THR A 125 2.79 6.26 -11.13
N VAL A 126 4.03 5.82 -11.37
CA VAL A 126 5.01 6.62 -12.11
C VAL A 126 4.61 6.80 -13.58
N THR A 127 4.03 5.77 -14.21
CA THR A 127 3.54 5.88 -15.58
C THR A 127 2.39 6.90 -15.69
N ILE A 128 1.52 6.99 -14.68
CA ILE A 128 0.48 8.05 -14.64
C ILE A 128 1.11 9.44 -14.55
N SER A 129 2.17 9.62 -13.74
CA SER A 129 2.88 10.91 -13.64
C SER A 129 3.45 11.39 -14.98
N PHE A 130 3.92 10.47 -15.81
CA PHE A 130 4.48 10.78 -17.14
C PHE A 130 3.47 10.64 -18.28
N LEU A 131 2.19 10.44 -17.97
CA LEU A 131 1.21 10.14 -19.00
C LEU A 131 1.03 11.33 -19.96
N PRO A 132 1.10 11.12 -21.29
CA PRO A 132 0.81 12.16 -22.26
C PRO A 132 -0.66 12.58 -22.18
N THR A 133 -0.94 13.86 -22.44
CA THR A 133 -2.32 14.38 -22.39
C THR A 133 -3.13 14.00 -23.62
N TYR A 134 -4.45 14.20 -23.57
CA TYR A 134 -5.31 13.97 -24.74
C TYR A 134 -4.88 14.82 -25.94
N ALA A 135 -4.42 16.05 -25.71
CA ALA A 135 -3.92 16.92 -26.77
C ALA A 135 -2.68 16.34 -27.52
N GLN A 136 -1.89 15.46 -26.87
CA GLN A 136 -0.67 14.91 -27.44
C GLN A 136 -0.91 13.60 -28.21
N ILE A 137 -1.73 12.69 -27.67
CA ILE A 137 -1.90 11.32 -28.20
C ILE A 137 -3.37 10.88 -28.37
N GLY A 138 -4.32 11.80 -28.18
CA GLY A 138 -5.75 11.55 -28.34
C GLY A 138 -6.30 10.51 -27.36
N SER A 139 -7.24 9.69 -27.85
CA SER A 139 -7.94 8.66 -27.06
C SER A 139 -7.01 7.62 -26.43
N THR A 140 -5.81 7.42 -26.99
CA THR A 140 -4.80 6.52 -26.42
C THR A 140 -4.41 6.90 -24.99
N SER A 141 -4.41 8.20 -24.66
CA SER A 141 -4.14 8.70 -23.31
C SER A 141 -5.17 8.16 -22.29
N ILE A 142 -6.46 8.15 -22.67
CA ILE A 142 -7.56 7.66 -21.84
C ILE A 142 -7.43 6.15 -21.62
N VAL A 143 -7.11 5.40 -22.68
CA VAL A 143 -6.91 3.94 -22.59
C VAL A 143 -5.74 3.62 -21.68
N LEU A 144 -4.61 4.31 -21.82
CA LEU A 144 -3.45 4.13 -20.95
C LEU A 144 -3.77 4.50 -19.50
N LEU A 145 -4.47 5.61 -19.26
CA LEU A 145 -4.93 5.99 -17.91
C LEU A 145 -5.79 4.89 -17.29
N ALA A 146 -6.74 4.34 -18.05
CA ALA A 146 -7.60 3.25 -17.60
C ALA A 146 -6.81 1.97 -17.32
N LEU A 147 -5.88 1.59 -18.18
CA LEU A 147 -5.01 0.43 -17.98
C LEU A 147 -4.14 0.58 -16.72
N MET A 148 -3.54 1.75 -16.51
CA MET A 148 -2.75 2.02 -15.31
C MET A 148 -3.63 2.00 -14.07
N ARG A 149 -4.86 2.52 -14.14
CA ARG A 149 -5.78 2.50 -13.01
C ARG A 149 -6.25 1.08 -12.64
N ILE A 150 -6.49 0.25 -13.64
CA ILE A 150 -6.77 -1.19 -13.45
C ILE A 150 -5.54 -1.86 -12.81
N ALA A 151 -4.33 -1.59 -13.32
CA ALA A 151 -3.09 -2.13 -12.76
C ALA A 151 -2.89 -1.74 -11.29
N GLN A 152 -3.13 -0.47 -10.92
CA GLN A 152 -3.13 -0.03 -9.52
C GLN A 152 -4.16 -0.79 -8.67
N GLY A 153 -5.37 -1.00 -9.18
CA GLY A 153 -6.41 -1.77 -8.50
C GLY A 153 -6.02 -3.24 -8.29
N VAL A 154 -5.49 -3.89 -9.32
CA VAL A 154 -4.96 -5.26 -9.27
C VAL A 154 -3.81 -5.37 -8.25
N ALA A 155 -2.87 -4.44 -8.30
CA ALA A 155 -1.74 -4.37 -7.38
C ALA A 155 -2.20 -4.22 -5.94
N GLN A 156 -3.15 -3.33 -5.68
CA GLN A 156 -3.68 -3.10 -4.33
C GLN A 156 -4.47 -4.30 -3.80
N GLY A 157 -5.18 -5.03 -4.67
CA GLY A 157 -5.81 -6.31 -4.32
C GLY A 157 -4.79 -7.40 -3.97
N GLY A 158 -3.60 -7.34 -4.57
CA GLY A 158 -2.49 -8.25 -4.32
C GLY A 158 -1.61 -7.88 -3.13
N SER A 159 -1.47 -6.60 -2.81
CA SER A 159 -0.69 -6.13 -1.67
C SER A 159 -1.42 -6.31 -0.34
N TRP A 160 -2.72 -6.63 -0.37
CA TRP A 160 -3.48 -6.86 0.85
C TRP A 160 -3.11 -8.24 1.44
N ASP A 161 -2.38 -8.18 2.52
CA ASP A 161 -1.71 -9.29 3.20
C ASP A 161 -2.47 -9.75 4.46
N GLY A 162 -3.64 -9.17 4.74
CA GLY A 162 -4.49 -9.54 5.88
C GLY A 162 -3.89 -9.18 7.24
N LEU A 163 -2.73 -8.49 7.26
CA LEU A 163 -2.01 -8.09 8.47
C LEU A 163 -2.86 -7.26 9.45
N PRO A 164 -3.72 -6.31 9.01
CA PRO A 164 -4.57 -5.59 9.95
C PRO A 164 -5.58 -6.49 10.66
N SER A 165 -6.11 -7.52 9.96
CA SER A 165 -7.02 -8.50 10.55
C SER A 165 -6.28 -9.39 11.55
N LEU A 166 -5.07 -9.84 11.20
CA LEU A 166 -4.22 -10.65 12.09
C LEU A 166 -3.73 -9.87 13.31
N LEU A 167 -3.41 -8.58 13.16
CA LEU A 167 -3.09 -7.67 14.27
C LEU A 167 -4.31 -7.46 15.17
N ALA A 168 -5.50 -7.29 14.61
CA ALA A 168 -6.73 -7.18 15.40
C ALA A 168 -7.07 -8.49 16.15
N LEU A 169 -6.80 -9.64 15.53
CA LEU A 169 -7.00 -10.95 16.14
C LEU A 169 -5.99 -11.21 17.27
N ASN A 170 -4.72 -10.83 17.08
CA ASN A 170 -3.64 -11.00 18.07
C ASN A 170 -3.50 -9.82 19.06
N ALA A 171 -4.28 -8.75 18.92
CA ALA A 171 -4.25 -7.63 19.86
C ALA A 171 -4.84 -8.05 21.23
N PRO A 172 -4.27 -7.54 22.35
CA PRO A 172 -4.80 -7.82 23.69
C PRO A 172 -6.29 -7.50 23.75
N GLU A 173 -7.11 -8.37 24.35
CA GLU A 173 -8.58 -8.25 24.36
C GLU A 173 -9.07 -6.85 24.76
N HIS A 174 -8.36 -6.21 25.70
CA HIS A 174 -8.68 -4.88 26.21
C HIS A 174 -8.22 -3.69 25.33
N LYS A 175 -7.50 -3.93 24.23
CA LYS A 175 -6.97 -2.89 23.32
C LYS A 175 -7.34 -3.10 21.84
N ARG A 176 -8.07 -4.16 21.49
CA ARG A 176 -8.49 -4.47 20.12
C ARG A 176 -9.12 -3.29 19.38
N GLY A 177 -10.03 -2.56 20.04
CA GLY A 177 -10.68 -1.38 19.45
C GLY A 177 -9.71 -0.24 19.13
N TRP A 178 -8.70 -0.02 19.97
CA TRP A 178 -7.68 1.01 19.75
C TRP A 178 -6.80 0.68 18.52
N TYR A 179 -6.33 -0.55 18.40
CA TYR A 179 -5.54 -0.99 17.24
C TYR A 179 -6.36 -1.00 15.94
N ALA A 180 -7.63 -1.40 16.01
CA ALA A 180 -8.54 -1.32 14.86
C ALA A 180 -8.80 0.14 14.43
N MET A 181 -8.92 1.07 15.39
CA MET A 181 -9.09 2.50 15.11
C MET A 181 -7.84 3.12 14.46
N LEU A 182 -6.64 2.72 14.86
CA LEU A 182 -5.39 3.21 14.27
C LEU A 182 -5.33 2.95 12.76
N GLY A 183 -5.75 1.77 12.31
CA GLY A 183 -5.83 1.46 10.88
C GLY A 183 -6.83 2.36 10.13
N GLN A 184 -7.92 2.78 10.79
CA GLN A 184 -8.90 3.69 10.20
C GLN A 184 -8.43 5.14 10.16
N LEU A 185 -7.65 5.61 11.15
CA LEU A 185 -7.07 6.97 11.19
C LEU A 185 -6.11 7.24 10.03
N ALA A 186 -5.54 6.19 9.43
CA ALA A 186 -4.71 6.31 8.25
C ALA A 186 -5.46 6.90 7.03
N ALA A 187 -6.77 6.64 6.90
CA ALA A 187 -7.58 7.15 5.79
C ALA A 187 -7.74 8.69 5.81
N PRO A 188 -8.25 9.32 6.89
CA PRO A 188 -8.34 10.77 6.97
C PRO A 188 -6.95 11.44 6.96
N LEU A 189 -5.92 10.80 7.51
CA LEU A 189 -4.56 11.34 7.44
C LEU A 189 -4.05 11.41 5.99
N GLY A 190 -4.19 10.33 5.23
CA GLY A 190 -3.84 10.30 3.81
C GLY A 190 -4.63 11.33 2.99
N PHE A 191 -5.93 11.48 3.28
CA PHE A 191 -6.78 12.51 2.67
C PHE A 191 -6.29 13.93 2.97
N LEU A 192 -6.05 14.26 4.24
CA LEU A 192 -5.61 15.61 4.65
C LEU A 192 -4.29 15.99 3.98
N ILE A 193 -3.34 15.07 3.89
CA ILE A 193 -2.05 15.32 3.25
C ILE A 193 -2.23 15.52 1.74
N ALA A 194 -3.03 14.67 1.08
CA ALA A 194 -3.32 14.83 -0.35
C ALA A 194 -4.06 16.14 -0.65
N ALA A 195 -5.14 16.41 0.08
CA ALA A 195 -5.93 17.63 -0.07
C ALA A 195 -5.09 18.89 0.22
N GLY A 196 -4.29 18.88 1.29
CA GLY A 196 -3.38 19.97 1.62
C GLY A 196 -2.33 20.22 0.53
N LEU A 197 -1.79 19.17 -0.07
CA LEU A 197 -0.86 19.29 -1.19
C LEU A 197 -1.54 19.91 -2.43
N PHE A 198 -2.73 19.46 -2.79
CA PHE A 198 -3.48 20.05 -3.90
C PHE A 198 -3.89 21.50 -3.63
N ALA A 199 -4.33 21.81 -2.41
CA ALA A 199 -4.67 23.18 -2.01
C ALA A 199 -3.45 24.11 -2.10
N TYR A 200 -2.29 23.66 -1.62
CA TYR A 200 -1.03 24.42 -1.74
C TYR A 200 -0.68 24.69 -3.21
N LEU A 201 -0.80 23.69 -4.08
CA LEU A 201 -0.52 23.85 -5.51
C LEU A 201 -1.49 24.82 -6.18
N LEU A 202 -2.79 24.74 -5.86
CA LEU A 202 -3.80 25.66 -6.41
C LEU A 202 -3.62 27.11 -5.96
N ASP A 203 -3.11 27.34 -4.75
CA ASP A 203 -2.86 28.68 -4.20
C ASP A 203 -1.57 29.32 -4.74
N ASN A 204 -0.58 28.48 -5.10
CA ASN A 204 0.76 28.94 -5.52
C ASN A 204 1.00 28.90 -7.04
N LEU A 205 0.13 28.27 -7.83
CA LEU A 205 0.25 28.14 -9.28
C LEU A 205 -0.91 28.84 -10.00
N GLN A 206 -0.61 29.38 -11.18
CA GLN A 206 -1.67 29.79 -12.09
C GLN A 206 -2.42 28.55 -12.62
N THR A 207 -3.70 28.71 -12.96
CA THR A 207 -4.56 27.61 -13.43
C THR A 207 -3.98 26.87 -14.63
N ASP A 208 -3.40 27.60 -15.58
CA ASP A 208 -2.77 27.01 -16.78
C ASP A 208 -1.54 26.17 -16.40
N ASP A 209 -0.67 26.67 -15.53
CA ASP A 209 0.50 25.93 -15.05
C ASP A 209 0.12 24.68 -14.26
N PHE A 210 -0.94 24.78 -13.45
CA PHE A 210 -1.47 23.65 -12.70
C PHE A 210 -1.93 22.53 -13.62
N LEU A 211 -2.66 22.85 -14.70
CA LEU A 211 -3.15 21.87 -15.68
C LEU A 211 -2.04 21.35 -16.62
N VAL A 212 -1.02 22.15 -16.90
CA VAL A 212 0.12 21.75 -17.74
C VAL A 212 1.05 20.79 -17.00
N TRP A 213 1.44 21.09 -15.76
CA TRP A 213 2.42 20.26 -15.05
C TRP A 213 2.15 20.10 -13.55
N GLY A 214 1.52 21.08 -12.89
CA GLY A 214 1.37 21.09 -11.43
C GLY A 214 0.68 19.85 -10.88
N TRP A 215 -0.34 19.35 -11.58
CA TRP A 215 -1.05 18.13 -11.18
C TRP A 215 -0.22 16.85 -11.18
N ARG A 216 0.91 16.81 -11.91
CA ARG A 216 1.79 15.63 -11.93
C ARG A 216 2.63 15.52 -10.66
N PHE A 217 2.88 16.63 -9.98
CA PHE A 217 3.73 16.68 -8.78
C PHE A 217 3.21 15.77 -7.64
N PRO A 218 1.91 15.81 -7.26
CA PRO A 218 1.36 14.87 -6.28
C PRO A 218 1.58 13.39 -6.62
N PHE A 219 1.53 13.01 -7.90
CA PHE A 219 1.80 11.62 -8.31
C PHE A 219 3.27 11.24 -8.15
N PHE A 220 4.21 12.17 -8.35
CA PHE A 220 5.63 11.94 -8.02
C PHE A 220 5.85 11.76 -6.53
N VAL A 221 5.17 12.54 -5.69
CA VAL A 221 5.21 12.36 -4.23
C VAL A 221 4.64 10.99 -3.85
N ALA A 222 3.52 10.59 -4.46
CA ALA A 222 2.92 9.28 -4.23
C ALA A 222 3.86 8.15 -4.65
N PHE A 223 4.53 8.29 -5.79
CA PHE A 223 5.55 7.34 -6.24
C PHE A 223 6.71 7.23 -5.25
N ALA A 224 7.28 8.35 -4.80
CA ALA A 224 8.38 8.36 -3.84
C ALA A 224 8.00 7.65 -2.53
N ILE A 225 6.80 7.93 -2.03
CA ILE A 225 6.24 7.26 -0.84
C ILE A 225 6.07 5.76 -1.10
N ASN A 226 5.53 5.36 -2.26
CA ASN A 226 5.35 3.95 -2.63
C ASN A 226 6.69 3.20 -2.69
N VAL A 227 7.76 3.84 -3.17
CA VAL A 227 9.12 3.26 -3.18
C VAL A 227 9.63 3.02 -1.76
N VAL A 228 9.49 4.01 -0.86
CA VAL A 228 9.88 3.83 0.55
C VAL A 228 9.05 2.74 1.23
N ALA A 229 7.74 2.72 0.97
CA ALA A 229 6.84 1.70 1.49
C ALA A 229 7.18 0.29 0.97
N LEU A 230 7.61 0.17 -0.29
CA LEU A 230 8.11 -1.07 -0.88
C LEU A 230 9.28 -1.62 -0.08
N PHE A 231 10.33 -0.82 0.14
CA PHE A 231 11.50 -1.27 0.91
C PHE A 231 11.15 -1.63 2.36
N ALA A 232 10.29 -0.84 3.01
CA ALA A 232 9.84 -1.13 4.36
C ALA A 232 9.09 -2.47 4.45
N ARG A 233 8.19 -2.74 3.49
CA ARG A 233 7.41 -3.99 3.44
C ARG A 233 8.23 -5.22 3.09
N LEU A 234 9.16 -5.09 2.14
CA LEU A 234 10.10 -6.17 1.81
C LEU A 234 10.93 -6.56 3.04
N ARG A 235 11.42 -5.56 3.79
CA ARG A 235 12.16 -5.80 5.03
C ARG A 235 11.33 -6.53 6.08
N LEU A 236 10.07 -6.14 6.26
CA LEU A 236 9.14 -6.79 7.21
C LEU A 236 8.88 -8.26 6.85
N VAL A 237 8.66 -8.57 5.56
CA VAL A 237 8.41 -9.96 5.13
C VAL A 237 9.65 -10.85 5.28
N SER A 238 10.85 -10.28 5.11
CA SER A 238 12.11 -11.03 5.26
C SER A 238 12.45 -11.43 6.70
N THR A 239 11.80 -10.83 7.71
CA THR A 239 12.04 -11.14 9.13
C THR A 239 11.24 -12.36 9.60
N THR A 240 11.96 -13.45 9.91
CA THR A 240 11.47 -14.81 10.20
C THR A 240 10.48 -14.93 11.38
N GLU A 241 10.45 -13.98 12.32
CA GLU A 241 9.50 -14.00 13.44
C GLU A 241 8.05 -13.71 13.03
N TYR A 242 7.84 -12.95 11.95
CA TYR A 242 6.50 -12.63 11.43
C TYR A 242 5.86 -13.82 10.71
N SER A 243 6.67 -14.70 10.12
CA SER A 243 6.22 -15.93 9.45
C SER A 243 5.63 -16.92 10.46
N HIS A 244 6.31 -17.12 11.60
CA HIS A 244 5.89 -18.09 12.62
C HIS A 244 4.60 -17.71 13.38
N LEU A 245 4.32 -16.42 13.58
CA LEU A 245 3.07 -15.96 14.20
C LEU A 245 1.85 -16.09 13.26
N LEU A 246 2.07 -16.04 11.95
CA LEU A 246 1.03 -16.28 10.94
C LEU A 246 0.80 -17.78 10.70
N ASP A 247 1.86 -18.59 10.71
CA ASP A 247 1.76 -20.04 10.52
C ASP A 247 1.16 -20.74 11.76
N SER A 248 1.25 -20.13 12.95
CA SER A 248 0.67 -20.67 14.20
C SER A 248 -0.83 -20.36 14.40
N HIS A 249 -1.40 -19.44 13.62
CA HIS A 249 -2.85 -19.20 13.57
C HIS A 249 -3.40 -19.70 12.23
N GLU A 250 -3.57 -21.02 12.15
CA GLU A 250 -4.14 -21.83 11.06
C GLU A 250 -5.21 -21.12 10.20
N LEU A 251 -4.78 -20.33 9.22
CA LEU A 251 -5.62 -19.90 8.12
C LEU A 251 -4.91 -20.35 6.85
N ASP A 252 -4.99 -21.65 6.59
CA ASP A 252 -4.60 -22.19 5.30
C ASP A 252 -5.42 -21.49 4.20
N PRO A 253 -4.78 -21.04 3.11
CA PRO A 253 -5.49 -20.36 2.03
C PRO A 253 -6.51 -21.31 1.39
N ALA A 254 -7.79 -21.16 1.77
CA ALA A 254 -8.87 -21.98 1.25
C ALA A 254 -9.04 -21.78 -0.27
N PRO A 255 -9.35 -22.84 -1.04
CA PRO A 255 -9.60 -22.72 -2.47
C PRO A 255 -10.76 -21.74 -2.74
N VAL A 256 -10.54 -20.77 -3.64
CA VAL A 256 -11.53 -19.74 -3.97
C VAL A 256 -12.87 -20.36 -4.39
N GLY A 257 -12.83 -21.47 -5.14
CA GLY A 257 -14.05 -22.18 -5.56
C GLY A 257 -14.85 -22.78 -4.41
N GLU A 258 -14.17 -23.33 -3.39
CA GLU A 258 -14.83 -23.90 -2.21
C GLU A 258 -15.40 -22.80 -1.32
N LEU A 259 -14.68 -21.69 -1.16
CA LEU A 259 -15.12 -20.53 -0.40
C LEU A 259 -16.37 -19.89 -1.03
N VAL A 260 -16.39 -19.69 -2.35
CA VAL A 260 -17.55 -19.15 -3.06
C VAL A 260 -18.74 -20.11 -3.00
N SER A 261 -18.50 -21.42 -3.13
CA SER A 261 -19.57 -22.42 -3.06
C SER A 261 -20.19 -22.52 -1.66
N LYS A 262 -19.40 -22.41 -0.59
CA LYS A 262 -19.89 -22.58 0.79
C LYS A 262 -20.36 -21.28 1.44
N GLN A 263 -19.78 -20.14 1.07
CA GLN A 263 -19.97 -18.85 1.75
C GLN A 263 -20.28 -17.70 0.78
N GLY A 264 -20.66 -17.96 -0.47
CA GLY A 264 -20.88 -16.95 -1.50
C GLY A 264 -21.82 -15.80 -1.07
N SER A 265 -22.92 -16.11 -0.38
CA SER A 265 -23.83 -15.08 0.15
C SER A 265 -23.14 -14.17 1.16
N ASN A 266 -22.31 -14.71 2.06
CA ASN A 266 -21.58 -13.93 3.07
C ASN A 266 -20.44 -13.12 2.44
N ILE A 267 -19.81 -13.63 1.38
CA ILE A 267 -18.82 -12.88 0.59
C ILE A 267 -19.49 -11.66 -0.06
N VAL A 268 -20.66 -11.85 -0.69
CA VAL A 268 -21.39 -10.76 -1.34
C VAL A 268 -21.88 -9.73 -0.32
N ILE A 269 -22.45 -10.16 0.81
CA ILE A 269 -22.90 -9.26 1.88
C ILE A 269 -21.71 -8.48 2.47
N GLY A 270 -20.60 -9.15 2.75
CA GLY A 270 -19.39 -8.51 3.27
C GLY A 270 -18.77 -7.53 2.26
N ALA A 271 -18.72 -7.91 0.98
CA ALA A 271 -18.25 -7.03 -0.09
C ALA A 271 -19.14 -5.81 -0.26
N LEU A 272 -20.47 -5.96 -0.26
CA LEU A 272 -21.42 -4.86 -0.37
C LEU A 272 -21.41 -3.95 0.86
N ALA A 273 -21.29 -4.50 2.06
CA ALA A 273 -21.19 -3.71 3.28
C ALA A 273 -19.89 -2.87 3.31
N ALA A 274 -18.76 -3.47 2.91
CA ALA A 274 -17.50 -2.75 2.77
C ALA A 274 -17.58 -1.70 1.64
N LEU A 275 -18.16 -2.05 0.50
CA LEU A 275 -18.39 -1.15 -0.62
C LEU A 275 -19.25 0.05 -0.21
N ALA A 276 -20.34 -0.16 0.54
CA ALA A 276 -21.21 0.90 1.02
C ALA A 276 -20.48 1.87 1.95
N SER A 277 -19.66 1.36 2.87
CA SER A 277 -18.84 2.19 3.76
C SER A 277 -17.82 3.03 2.97
N TYR A 278 -17.08 2.42 2.04
CA TYR A 278 -16.17 3.15 1.17
C TYR A 278 -16.93 4.14 0.29
N ALA A 279 -18.03 3.76 -0.34
CA ALA A 279 -18.83 4.64 -1.19
C ALA A 279 -19.32 5.87 -0.42
N LEU A 280 -19.86 5.69 0.80
CA LEU A 280 -20.29 6.80 1.65
C LEU A 280 -19.13 7.73 1.98
N PHE A 281 -17.96 7.19 2.32
CA PHE A 281 -16.77 8.00 2.61
C PHE A 281 -16.31 8.83 1.41
N HIS A 282 -16.36 8.26 0.20
CA HIS A 282 -16.04 9.00 -1.03
C HIS A 282 -17.10 10.02 -1.41
N LEU A 283 -18.37 9.71 -1.16
CA LEU A 283 -19.48 10.63 -1.35
C LEU A 283 -19.39 11.82 -0.37
N VAL A 284 -18.77 11.65 0.80
CA VAL A 284 -18.55 12.77 1.73
C VAL A 284 -17.27 13.57 1.40
N THR A 285 -16.24 12.93 0.86
CA THR A 285 -14.92 13.58 0.67
C THR A 285 -14.70 14.13 -0.75
N VAL A 286 -15.06 13.35 -1.78
CA VAL A 286 -14.76 13.67 -3.19
C VAL A 286 -15.95 14.33 -3.88
N PHE A 287 -17.18 13.89 -3.57
CA PHE A 287 -18.37 14.42 -4.23
C PHE A 287 -18.61 15.92 -3.96
N PRO A 288 -18.44 16.46 -2.73
CA PRO A 288 -18.60 17.90 -2.51
C PRO A 288 -17.58 18.73 -3.27
N LEU A 289 -16.33 18.25 -3.40
CA LEU A 289 -15.31 18.89 -4.24
C LEU A 289 -15.77 18.96 -5.71
N SER A 290 -16.33 17.87 -6.23
CA SER A 290 -16.86 17.86 -7.60
C SER A 290 -18.07 18.79 -7.75
N TRP A 291 -18.95 18.85 -6.76
CA TRP A 291 -20.14 19.72 -6.78
C TRP A 291 -19.75 21.20 -6.78
N ILE A 292 -18.85 21.60 -5.88
CA ILE A 292 -18.29 22.97 -5.85
C ILE A 292 -17.69 23.32 -7.21
N GLN A 293 -16.86 22.43 -7.77
CA GLN A 293 -16.23 22.69 -9.07
C GLN A 293 -17.24 22.79 -10.24
N LEU A 294 -18.37 22.10 -10.17
CA LEU A 294 -19.42 22.11 -11.20
C LEU A 294 -20.34 23.33 -11.12
N TYR A 295 -20.59 23.87 -9.92
CA TYR A 295 -21.64 24.86 -9.68
C TYR A 295 -21.17 26.22 -9.13
N ASP A 296 -19.93 26.36 -8.65
CA ASP A 296 -19.35 27.67 -8.24
C ASP A 296 -18.68 28.43 -9.40
N THR A 297 -19.22 28.31 -10.62
CA THR A 297 -18.87 29.18 -11.76
C THR A 297 -20.05 30.01 -12.21
#